data_AF-A0A4P8XVE0-F1
#
_entry.id   AF-A0A4P8XVE0-F1
#
_cell.length_a   1.000
_cell.length_b   1.000
_cell.length_c   1.000
_cell.angle_alpha   90.00
_cell.angle_beta   90.00
_cell.angle_gamma   90.00
#
_symmetry.space_group_name_H-M   'P 1'
#
loop_
_entity.id
_entity.type
_entity.pdbx_description
1 polymer ?
#
loop_
_entity_poly.entity_id
_entity_poly.type
_entity_poly.pdbx_seq_one_letter_code
_entity_poly.pdbx_strand_id
1 'polypeptide(L)'
;MKRTISVIICGLVVLSSLVFATGCGKSTYDVDLSKYVKFDGFSGTATVNSKADYQKCKDERDEIAEKRSDISDKNDSKYKEYSEQIAKLTETKNALNNITFSLVKGNDGKIKNGDTITVKAKYKEDKLKNFGVNIKSDEFSFKVSGLEEKEIIDPFDKEHFELKVSGLDGDGKVENGKSNAKIYYLFNPSYNLKNGDKVTVEATMYDNEAVLKDSEDKDGTTAKKEITISGLGTVPKTLDGVDTSDIDEILFNKVKNDTDVEVGDTLKGYDLNISDNDYMFAKLKVTKLGDYKKVNGIYGYKEYNGESDCRYGVVYSRQITAKVIDTGYSKKVKKGSTKTFTVYLGAYVSGGYLMVTDDNKLAKVTSYSMYVSTTSGGTYKQVKKNMTYDSEYKYTEVK
;
A
#
# COMPACT_ATOMS: atom_id res chain seq x y z
N MET A 1 -4.50 -19.61 -13.15
CA MET A 1 -5.21 -20.72 -13.85
C MET A 1 -4.88 -20.57 -15.33
N LYS A 2 -4.40 -21.61 -16.02
CA LYS A 2 -4.12 -21.52 -17.47
C LYS A 2 -5.45 -21.36 -18.22
N ARG A 3 -5.88 -20.12 -18.44
CA ARG A 3 -7.02 -19.80 -19.30
C ARG A 3 -6.64 -20.22 -20.71
N THR A 4 -7.49 -21.04 -21.31
CA THR A 4 -7.25 -21.61 -22.62
C THR A 4 -8.20 -20.93 -23.59
N ILE A 5 -7.68 -20.07 -24.46
CA ILE A 5 -8.47 -19.20 -25.33
C ILE A 5 -8.56 -19.83 -26.73
N SER A 6 -9.78 -19.94 -27.25
CA SER A 6 -10.03 -20.33 -28.64
C SER A 6 -9.88 -19.10 -29.54
N VAL A 7 -8.83 -19.08 -30.34
CA VAL A 7 -8.46 -17.94 -31.20
C VAL A 7 -9.20 -18.07 -32.53
N ILE A 8 -9.91 -17.02 -32.96
CA ILE A 8 -10.56 -16.98 -34.28
C ILE A 8 -9.50 -16.63 -35.33
N ILE A 9 -9.09 -17.64 -36.10
CA ILE A 9 -8.13 -17.48 -37.20
C ILE A 9 -8.89 -17.09 -38.48
N CYS A 10 -8.69 -15.86 -38.94
CA CYS A 10 -9.18 -15.43 -40.25
C CYS A 10 -8.29 -16.00 -41.36
N GLY A 11 -8.59 -17.21 -41.80
CA GLY A 11 -7.89 -17.87 -42.92
C GLY A 11 -8.31 -17.29 -44.28
N LEU A 12 -7.33 -16.82 -45.05
CA LEU A 12 -7.49 -16.53 -46.49
C LEU A 12 -7.27 -17.86 -47.23
N VAL A 13 -8.36 -18.48 -47.67
CA VAL A 13 -8.39 -19.81 -48.30
C VAL A 13 -8.06 -19.67 -49.79
N VAL A 14 -6.94 -20.24 -50.24
CA VAL A 14 -6.73 -20.53 -51.67
C VAL A 14 -7.33 -21.91 -51.94
N LEU A 15 -8.45 -21.92 -52.67
CA LEU A 15 -9.12 -23.14 -53.13
C LEU A 15 -8.30 -23.87 -54.19
N SER A 16 -8.17 -25.19 -54.05
CA SER A 16 -7.97 -26.09 -55.19
C SER A 16 -8.86 -27.33 -55.05
N SER A 17 -9.38 -27.76 -56.20
CA SER A 17 -10.59 -28.55 -56.47
C SER A 17 -10.48 -30.08 -56.38
N LEU A 18 -11.66 -30.73 -56.17
CA LEU A 18 -12.12 -32.07 -56.63
C LEU A 18 -11.34 -33.30 -56.08
N VAL A 19 -11.95 -34.39 -55.61
CA VAL A 19 -12.80 -35.38 -56.32
C VAL A 19 -13.56 -36.23 -55.28
N PHE A 20 -14.85 -36.50 -55.47
CA PHE A 20 -15.55 -37.58 -54.74
C PHE A 20 -15.69 -38.80 -55.65
N ALA A 21 -15.00 -39.89 -55.30
CA ALA A 21 -15.29 -41.23 -55.81
C ALA A 21 -16.11 -41.97 -54.76
N THR A 22 -17.32 -42.39 -55.14
CA THR A 22 -18.22 -43.21 -54.33
C THR A 22 -17.79 -44.68 -54.38
N GLY A 23 -17.47 -45.25 -53.22
CA GLY A 23 -17.33 -46.69 -53.01
C GLY A 23 -17.62 -47.00 -51.54
N CYS A 24 -18.36 -48.08 -51.26
CA CYS A 24 -18.73 -48.52 -49.91
C CYS A 24 -17.52 -48.61 -48.96
N GLY A 25 -17.31 -47.53 -48.22
CA GLY A 25 -16.34 -47.31 -47.16
C GLY A 25 -16.81 -46.05 -46.42
N LYS A 26 -16.46 -45.88 -45.13
CA LYS A 26 -16.83 -44.66 -44.37
C LYS A 26 -16.60 -43.42 -45.24
N SER A 27 -17.63 -42.60 -45.45
CA SER A 27 -17.52 -41.36 -46.21
C SER A 27 -16.44 -40.47 -45.60
N THR A 28 -15.37 -40.22 -46.34
CA THR A 28 -14.29 -39.36 -45.88
C THR A 28 -14.65 -37.89 -46.10
N TYR A 29 -14.21 -37.03 -45.19
CA TYR A 29 -14.39 -35.58 -45.32
C TYR A 29 -13.12 -34.84 -44.97
N ASP A 30 -12.93 -33.69 -45.61
CA ASP A 30 -11.75 -32.87 -45.39
C ASP A 30 -11.85 -32.03 -44.12
N VAL A 31 -10.75 -31.99 -43.37
CA VAL A 31 -10.57 -31.15 -42.19
C VAL A 31 -9.47 -30.14 -42.45
N ASP A 32 -9.80 -28.87 -42.22
CA ASP A 32 -8.85 -27.76 -42.25
C ASP A 32 -8.25 -27.57 -40.86
N LEU A 33 -6.99 -27.98 -40.71
CA LEU A 33 -6.27 -27.96 -39.43
C LEU A 33 -5.96 -26.56 -38.91
N SER A 34 -6.00 -25.53 -39.77
CA SER A 34 -5.74 -24.16 -39.35
C SER A 34 -6.74 -23.66 -38.33
N LYS A 35 -7.97 -24.16 -38.37
CA LYS A 35 -9.06 -23.79 -37.45
C LYS A 35 -8.89 -24.34 -36.04
N TYR A 36 -7.93 -25.23 -35.84
CA TYR A 36 -7.72 -25.94 -34.57
C TYR A 36 -6.35 -25.64 -33.97
N VAL A 37 -5.63 -24.64 -34.48
CA VAL A 37 -4.43 -24.14 -33.81
C VAL A 37 -4.83 -23.29 -32.62
N LYS A 38 -4.14 -23.54 -31.50
CA LYS A 38 -4.37 -22.85 -30.22
C LYS A 38 -3.12 -22.13 -29.78
N PHE A 39 -3.32 -21.04 -29.04
CA PHE A 39 -2.25 -20.29 -28.43
C PHE A 39 -2.40 -20.27 -26.91
N ASP A 40 -1.29 -20.33 -26.21
CA ASP A 40 -1.22 -20.09 -24.76
C ASP A 40 -0.49 -18.76 -24.52
N GLY A 41 -1.04 -17.91 -23.65
CA GLY A 41 -0.47 -16.60 -23.29
C GLY A 41 -1.18 -15.41 -23.93
N PHE A 42 -0.64 -14.22 -23.70
CA PHE A 42 -1.14 -12.95 -24.23
C PHE A 42 -0.44 -12.56 -25.53
N SER A 43 -1.04 -11.63 -26.27
CA SER A 43 -0.40 -10.96 -27.40
C SER A 43 0.99 -10.44 -27.00
N GLY A 44 2.01 -10.77 -27.79
CA GLY A 44 3.41 -10.40 -27.52
C GLY A 44 4.19 -11.41 -26.68
N THR A 45 3.52 -12.37 -26.03
CA THR A 45 4.16 -13.46 -25.26
C THR A 45 3.60 -14.84 -25.61
N ALA A 46 2.72 -14.94 -26.61
CA ALA A 46 2.00 -16.18 -26.88
C ALA A 46 2.90 -17.25 -27.53
N THR A 47 2.61 -18.50 -27.21
CA THR A 47 3.22 -19.71 -27.80
C THR A 47 2.18 -20.55 -28.51
N VAL A 48 2.56 -21.28 -29.55
CA VAL A 48 1.67 -22.28 -30.18
C VAL A 48 1.48 -23.45 -29.22
N ASN A 49 0.23 -23.74 -28.85
CA ASN A 49 -0.08 -24.92 -28.07
C ASN A 49 0.10 -26.16 -28.95
N SER A 50 0.89 -27.11 -28.45
CA SER A 50 1.16 -28.36 -29.18
C SER A 50 -0.08 -29.23 -29.39
N LYS A 51 -1.17 -29.02 -28.65
CA LYS A 51 -2.42 -29.78 -28.78
C LYS A 51 -3.44 -28.99 -29.60
N ALA A 52 -4.16 -29.70 -30.46
CA ALA A 52 -5.25 -29.13 -31.24
C ALA A 52 -6.42 -28.64 -30.36
N ASP A 53 -7.05 -27.54 -30.76
CA ASP A 53 -8.26 -27.01 -30.14
C ASP A 53 -9.51 -27.75 -30.62
N TYR A 54 -9.81 -28.92 -30.07
CA TYR A 54 -11.04 -29.63 -30.40
C TYR A 54 -12.26 -29.14 -29.60
N GLN A 55 -12.14 -28.10 -28.77
CA GLN A 55 -13.23 -27.66 -27.89
C GLN A 55 -14.44 -27.20 -28.71
N LYS A 56 -14.21 -26.47 -29.79
CA LYS A 56 -15.24 -26.07 -30.74
C LYS A 56 -16.03 -27.27 -31.31
N CYS A 57 -15.34 -28.38 -31.63
CA CYS A 57 -16.02 -29.60 -32.08
C CYS A 57 -16.93 -30.20 -31.01
N LYS A 58 -16.55 -30.07 -29.73
CA LYS A 58 -17.35 -30.56 -28.61
C LYS A 58 -18.59 -29.68 -28.41
N ASP A 59 -18.41 -28.37 -28.43
CA ASP A 59 -19.49 -27.41 -28.19
C ASP A 59 -20.54 -27.46 -29.31
N GLU A 60 -20.11 -27.43 -30.58
CA GLU A 60 -21.02 -27.57 -31.73
C GLU A 60 -21.77 -28.91 -31.70
N ARG A 61 -21.09 -29.99 -31.32
CA ARG A 61 -21.71 -31.32 -31.21
C ARG A 61 -22.78 -31.35 -30.13
N ASP A 62 -22.51 -30.74 -28.98
CA ASP A 62 -23.45 -30.72 -27.85
C ASP A 62 -24.71 -29.89 -28.19
N GLU A 63 -24.53 -28.75 -28.86
CA GLU A 63 -25.65 -27.94 -29.38
C GLU A 63 -26.51 -28.71 -30.39
N ILE A 64 -25.87 -29.42 -31.34
CA ILE A 64 -26.59 -30.24 -32.32
C ILE A 64 -27.28 -31.44 -31.66
N ALA A 65 -26.64 -32.04 -30.65
CA ALA A 65 -27.21 -33.16 -29.90
C ALA A 65 -28.48 -32.76 -29.14
N GLU A 66 -28.50 -31.55 -28.57
CA GLU A 66 -29.69 -30.96 -27.94
C GLU A 66 -30.81 -30.77 -28.97
N LYS A 67 -30.53 -30.09 -30.09
CA LYS A 67 -31.50 -29.89 -31.20
C LYS A 67 -32.06 -31.20 -31.75
N ARG A 68 -31.23 -32.26 -31.79
CA ARG A 68 -31.67 -33.60 -32.21
C ARG A 68 -32.59 -34.25 -31.18
N SER A 69 -32.35 -34.03 -29.89
CA SER A 69 -33.13 -34.66 -28.81
C SER A 69 -34.60 -34.23 -28.80
N ASP A 70 -34.91 -33.06 -29.36
CA ASP A 70 -36.28 -32.55 -29.53
C ASP A 70 -37.07 -33.25 -30.65
N ILE A 71 -36.40 -34.07 -31.48
CA ILE A 71 -37.02 -34.78 -32.60
C ILE A 71 -37.32 -36.22 -32.19
N SER A 72 -38.61 -36.54 -32.03
CA SER A 72 -39.06 -37.86 -31.57
C SER A 72 -39.02 -38.95 -32.64
N ASP A 73 -39.26 -38.60 -33.92
CA ASP A 73 -39.19 -39.54 -35.03
C ASP A 73 -37.75 -39.67 -35.56
N LYS A 74 -37.15 -40.84 -35.33
CA LYS A 74 -35.79 -41.16 -35.81
C LYS A 74 -35.68 -41.26 -37.34
N ASN A 75 -36.81 -41.40 -38.04
CA ASN A 75 -36.83 -41.42 -39.49
C ASN A 75 -36.87 -40.01 -40.10
N ASP A 76 -37.13 -38.98 -39.30
CA ASP A 76 -37.12 -37.58 -39.72
C ASP A 76 -35.76 -37.22 -40.35
N SER A 77 -35.83 -36.50 -41.47
CA SER A 77 -34.65 -36.05 -42.21
C SER A 77 -33.66 -35.24 -41.36
N LYS A 78 -34.15 -34.36 -40.48
CA LYS A 78 -33.31 -33.54 -39.59
C LYS A 78 -32.69 -34.38 -38.48
N TYR A 79 -33.39 -35.40 -37.97
CA TYR A 79 -32.80 -36.33 -37.00
C TYR A 79 -31.58 -37.06 -37.59
N LYS A 80 -31.71 -37.52 -38.83
CA LYS A 80 -30.62 -38.19 -39.57
C LYS A 80 -29.47 -37.22 -39.84
N GLU A 81 -29.77 -36.02 -40.34
CA GLU A 81 -28.79 -34.97 -40.60
C GLU A 81 -27.99 -34.60 -39.34
N TYR A 82 -28.66 -34.33 -38.22
CA TYR A 82 -27.99 -34.03 -36.95
C TYR A 82 -27.18 -35.21 -36.43
N SER A 83 -27.66 -36.44 -36.60
CA SER A 83 -26.89 -37.64 -36.23
C SER A 83 -25.59 -37.78 -37.02
N GLU A 84 -25.61 -37.48 -38.31
CA GLU A 84 -24.43 -37.46 -39.17
C GLU A 84 -23.47 -36.34 -38.77
N GLN A 85 -23.98 -35.13 -38.47
CA GLN A 85 -23.16 -34.02 -37.99
C GLN A 85 -22.47 -34.34 -36.65
N ILE A 86 -23.21 -34.93 -35.69
CA ILE A 86 -22.66 -35.37 -34.39
C ILE A 86 -21.58 -36.42 -34.58
N ALA A 87 -21.80 -37.40 -35.47
CA ALA A 87 -20.80 -38.43 -35.78
C ALA A 87 -19.55 -37.80 -36.39
N LYS A 88 -19.71 -36.89 -37.36
CA LYS A 88 -18.61 -36.14 -37.99
C LYS A 88 -17.79 -35.36 -36.96
N LEU A 89 -18.44 -34.59 -36.08
CA LEU A 89 -17.75 -33.81 -35.04
C LEU A 89 -17.03 -34.70 -34.02
N THR A 90 -17.61 -35.86 -33.69
CA THR A 90 -16.99 -36.85 -32.81
C THR A 90 -15.73 -37.44 -33.44
N GLU A 91 -15.80 -37.84 -34.71
CA GLU A 91 -14.64 -38.37 -35.42
C GLU A 91 -13.55 -37.31 -35.64
N THR A 92 -13.94 -36.06 -35.93
CA THR A 92 -13.02 -34.92 -36.04
C THR A 92 -12.27 -34.72 -34.72
N LYS A 93 -13.00 -34.68 -33.59
CA LYS A 93 -12.40 -34.58 -32.26
C LYS A 93 -11.40 -35.72 -32.00
N ASN A 94 -11.76 -36.96 -32.33
CA ASN A 94 -10.89 -38.12 -32.14
C ASN A 94 -9.63 -38.04 -33.01
N ALA A 95 -9.75 -37.55 -34.25
CA ALA A 95 -8.63 -37.28 -35.13
C ALA A 95 -7.71 -36.18 -34.55
N LEU A 96 -8.27 -35.05 -34.11
CA LEU A 96 -7.52 -33.94 -33.51
C LEU A 96 -6.73 -34.34 -32.25
N ASN A 97 -7.26 -35.28 -31.45
CA ASN A 97 -6.52 -35.85 -30.30
C ASN A 97 -5.22 -36.58 -30.68
N ASN A 98 -5.07 -36.96 -31.95
CA ASN A 98 -3.89 -37.64 -32.47
C ASN A 98 -2.97 -36.72 -33.29
N ILE A 99 -3.25 -35.41 -33.31
CA ILE A 99 -2.49 -34.39 -34.02
C ILE A 99 -1.81 -33.49 -33.00
N THR A 100 -0.53 -33.20 -33.25
CA THR A 100 0.19 -32.14 -32.54
C THR A 100 0.61 -31.04 -33.50
N PHE A 101 0.69 -29.81 -33.00
CA PHE A 101 1.14 -28.66 -33.76
C PHE A 101 2.55 -28.23 -33.31
N SER A 102 3.31 -27.69 -34.25
CA SER A 102 4.62 -27.08 -33.99
C SER A 102 4.82 -25.86 -34.89
N LEU A 103 5.45 -24.82 -34.35
CA LEU A 103 5.79 -23.62 -35.10
C LEU A 103 6.94 -23.91 -36.08
N VAL A 104 6.78 -23.52 -37.34
CA VAL A 104 7.81 -23.61 -38.39
C VAL A 104 8.44 -22.24 -38.65
N LYS A 105 7.60 -21.19 -38.70
CA LYS A 105 8.03 -19.82 -38.93
C LYS A 105 7.29 -18.87 -38.00
N GLY A 106 8.04 -18.05 -37.29
CA GLY A 106 7.55 -17.16 -36.24
C GLY A 106 8.53 -17.13 -35.08
N ASN A 107 8.22 -16.36 -34.04
CA ASN A 107 9.02 -16.30 -32.83
C ASN A 107 8.21 -16.85 -31.66
N ASP A 108 8.46 -18.11 -31.30
CA ASP A 108 7.71 -18.78 -30.24
C ASP A 108 7.92 -18.06 -28.90
N GLY A 109 6.83 -17.80 -28.18
CA GLY A 109 6.86 -16.99 -26.97
C GLY A 109 6.91 -15.48 -27.21
N LYS A 110 6.80 -15.03 -28.47
CA LYS A 110 6.68 -13.61 -28.83
C LYS A 110 5.61 -13.33 -29.88
N ILE A 111 4.64 -14.24 -30.02
CA ILE A 111 3.56 -14.13 -31.02
C ILE A 111 2.56 -13.05 -30.57
N LYS A 112 2.23 -12.12 -31.46
CA LYS A 112 1.22 -11.06 -31.21
C LYS A 112 0.13 -11.01 -32.26
N ASN A 113 -0.94 -10.30 -31.92
CA ASN A 113 -1.99 -9.95 -32.88
C ASN A 113 -1.37 -9.22 -34.09
N GLY A 114 -1.65 -9.72 -35.29
CA GLY A 114 -1.17 -9.18 -36.55
C GLY A 114 0.02 -9.92 -37.17
N ASP A 115 0.72 -10.77 -36.42
CA ASP A 115 1.84 -11.55 -36.95
C ASP A 115 1.37 -12.60 -37.96
N THR A 116 2.16 -12.84 -39.01
CA THR A 116 1.98 -13.98 -39.91
C THR A 116 2.93 -15.09 -39.49
N ILE A 117 2.37 -16.24 -39.11
CA ILE A 117 3.14 -17.42 -38.69
C ILE A 117 2.87 -18.62 -39.60
N THR A 118 3.75 -19.62 -39.54
CA THR A 118 3.57 -20.92 -40.21
C THR A 118 3.60 -22.03 -39.17
N VAL A 119 2.58 -22.88 -39.18
CA VAL A 119 2.42 -24.00 -38.25
C VAL A 119 2.37 -25.31 -39.04
N LYS A 120 2.98 -26.35 -38.47
CA LYS A 120 2.97 -27.71 -39.01
C LYS A 120 2.32 -28.69 -38.04
N ALA A 121 1.39 -29.47 -38.57
CA ALA A 121 0.76 -30.61 -37.92
C ALA A 121 1.65 -31.85 -38.01
N LYS A 122 1.70 -32.61 -36.92
CA LYS A 122 2.38 -33.90 -36.83
C LYS A 122 1.37 -34.95 -36.39
N TYR A 123 1.25 -36.02 -37.15
CA TYR A 123 0.33 -37.12 -36.89
C TYR A 123 0.85 -38.43 -37.50
N LYS A 124 0.22 -39.55 -37.11
CA LYS A 124 0.43 -40.86 -37.73
C LYS A 124 -0.77 -41.17 -38.61
N GLU A 125 -0.59 -41.29 -39.93
CA GLU A 125 -1.69 -41.51 -40.88
C GLU A 125 -2.58 -42.71 -40.52
N ASP A 126 -1.98 -43.82 -40.09
CA ASP A 126 -2.73 -45.04 -39.72
C ASP A 126 -3.68 -44.81 -38.54
N LYS A 127 -3.40 -43.83 -37.67
CA LYS A 127 -4.32 -43.45 -36.60
C LYS A 127 -5.50 -42.63 -37.12
N LEU A 128 -5.32 -41.87 -38.20
CA LEU A 128 -6.38 -41.01 -38.76
C LEU A 128 -7.32 -41.75 -39.71
N LYS A 129 -6.82 -42.78 -40.42
CA LYS A 129 -7.62 -43.60 -41.35
C LYS A 129 -8.89 -44.18 -40.71
N ASN A 130 -8.85 -44.49 -39.41
CA ASN A 130 -9.99 -45.07 -38.68
C ASN A 130 -11.15 -44.08 -38.43
N PHE A 131 -10.89 -42.77 -38.56
CA PHE A 131 -11.85 -41.70 -38.24
C PHE A 131 -12.52 -41.08 -39.49
N GLY A 132 -12.21 -41.55 -40.70
CA GLY A 132 -12.82 -41.02 -41.93
C GLY A 132 -12.48 -39.53 -42.19
N VAL A 133 -11.35 -39.06 -41.66
CA VAL A 133 -10.87 -37.68 -41.81
C VAL A 133 -9.74 -37.65 -42.83
N ASN A 134 -9.86 -36.74 -43.81
CA ASN A 134 -8.77 -36.39 -44.73
C ASN A 134 -8.20 -35.02 -44.35
N ILE A 135 -6.86 -34.88 -44.34
CA ILE A 135 -6.18 -33.63 -43.97
C ILE A 135 -5.82 -32.88 -45.24
N LYS A 136 -6.32 -31.63 -45.39
CA LYS A 136 -6.07 -30.84 -46.61
C LYS A 136 -4.61 -30.42 -46.78
N SER A 137 -3.97 -30.06 -45.68
CA SER A 137 -2.56 -29.67 -45.62
C SER A 137 -2.05 -29.92 -44.19
N ASP A 138 -0.82 -30.41 -44.08
CA ASP A 138 -0.12 -30.58 -42.81
C ASP A 138 0.69 -29.33 -42.43
N GLU A 139 0.85 -28.37 -43.34
CA GLU A 139 1.55 -27.11 -43.11
C GLU A 139 0.77 -25.93 -43.68
N PHE A 140 0.60 -24.87 -42.90
CA PHE A 140 -0.21 -23.72 -43.31
C PHE A 140 0.23 -22.43 -42.61
N SER A 141 0.07 -21.31 -43.32
CA SER A 141 0.42 -19.96 -42.86
C SER A 141 -0.82 -19.09 -42.71
N PHE A 142 -0.89 -18.32 -41.62
CA PHE A 142 -2.04 -17.46 -41.32
C PHE A 142 -1.62 -16.27 -40.46
N LYS A 143 -2.48 -15.24 -40.45
CA LYS A 143 -2.33 -14.06 -39.59
C LYS A 143 -3.00 -14.31 -38.24
N VAL A 144 -2.27 -14.08 -37.15
CA VAL A 144 -2.75 -14.26 -35.79
C VAL A 144 -3.65 -13.08 -35.40
N SER A 145 -4.80 -13.36 -34.78
CA SER A 145 -5.77 -12.36 -34.35
C SER A 145 -6.62 -12.87 -33.19
N GLY A 146 -7.01 -12.01 -32.25
CA GLY A 146 -7.88 -12.37 -31.13
C GLY A 146 -7.14 -12.94 -29.91
N LEU A 147 -5.83 -12.73 -29.80
CA LEU A 147 -5.11 -12.91 -28.54
C LEU A 147 -5.53 -11.82 -27.55
N GLU A 148 -5.72 -12.18 -26.28
CA GLU A 148 -5.93 -11.20 -25.21
C GLU A 148 -4.68 -10.33 -25.05
N GLU A 149 -4.89 -9.04 -24.76
CA GLU A 149 -3.83 -8.10 -24.40
C GLU A 149 -3.70 -8.08 -22.86
N LYS A 150 -2.48 -7.88 -22.35
CA LYS A 150 -2.28 -7.74 -20.90
C LYS A 150 -2.93 -6.47 -20.36
N GLU A 151 -3.35 -6.50 -19.11
CA GLU A 151 -3.81 -5.31 -18.40
C GLU A 151 -2.65 -4.31 -18.26
N ILE A 152 -2.91 -3.02 -18.52
CA ILE A 152 -1.92 -1.94 -18.35
C ILE A 152 -2.25 -1.20 -17.05
N ILE A 153 -1.32 -1.21 -16.10
CA ILE A 153 -1.49 -0.61 -14.77
C ILE A 153 -0.53 0.58 -14.62
N ASP A 154 -1.02 1.73 -14.15
CA ASP A 154 -0.16 2.85 -13.76
C ASP A 154 0.33 2.65 -12.32
N PRO A 155 1.62 2.33 -12.08
CA PRO A 155 2.09 2.06 -10.73
C PRO A 155 2.09 3.30 -9.84
N PHE A 156 2.03 4.52 -10.39
CA PHE A 156 2.15 5.74 -9.59
C PHE A 156 0.82 6.48 -9.43
N ASP A 157 -0.30 5.82 -9.76
CA ASP A 157 -1.62 6.33 -9.48
C ASP A 157 -1.98 6.24 -7.99
N LYS A 158 -3.05 6.94 -7.61
CA LYS A 158 -3.54 6.99 -6.23
C LYS A 158 -4.13 5.66 -5.74
N GLU A 159 -4.39 4.69 -6.61
CA GLU A 159 -4.94 3.39 -6.23
C GLU A 159 -3.81 2.48 -5.73
N HIS A 160 -2.65 2.54 -6.39
CA HIS A 160 -1.51 1.66 -6.15
C HIS A 160 -0.35 2.27 -5.36
N PHE A 161 -0.26 3.61 -5.28
CA PHE A 161 0.86 4.32 -4.66
C PHE A 161 0.41 5.44 -3.72
N GLU A 162 1.10 5.58 -2.60
CA GLU A 162 0.98 6.71 -1.68
C GLU A 162 2.37 7.01 -1.12
N LEU A 163 2.90 8.21 -1.35
CA LEU A 163 4.17 8.60 -0.75
C LEU A 163 3.95 8.96 0.73
N LYS A 164 4.62 8.25 1.64
CA LYS A 164 4.73 8.66 3.03
C LYS A 164 6.11 9.25 3.29
N VAL A 165 6.12 10.49 3.77
CA VAL A 165 7.33 11.21 4.19
C VAL A 165 7.28 11.37 5.70
N SER A 166 8.39 11.13 6.39
CA SER A 166 8.48 11.26 7.84
C SER A 166 9.90 11.57 8.30
N GLY A 167 10.05 12.12 9.50
CA GLY A 167 11.33 12.47 10.08
C GLY A 167 11.69 13.94 9.94
N LEU A 168 12.93 14.26 10.31
CA LEU A 168 13.49 15.61 10.27
C LEU A 168 14.17 15.89 8.94
N ASP A 169 14.22 17.16 8.55
CA ASP A 169 15.05 17.62 7.44
C ASP A 169 16.53 17.33 7.72
N GLY A 170 17.11 16.38 6.97
CA GLY A 170 18.46 15.85 7.17
C GLY A 170 18.52 14.42 7.69
N ASP A 171 17.41 13.91 8.23
CA ASP A 171 17.24 12.53 8.72
C ASP A 171 15.86 11.98 8.27
N GLY A 172 15.41 12.41 7.10
CA GLY A 172 14.09 12.07 6.57
C GLY A 172 14.04 10.67 5.99
N LYS A 173 12.85 10.05 6.04
CA LYS A 173 12.56 8.74 5.45
C LYS A 173 11.35 8.82 4.53
N VAL A 174 11.39 8.04 3.45
CA VAL A 174 10.25 7.81 2.56
C VAL A 174 9.90 6.34 2.44
N GLU A 175 8.62 6.06 2.26
CA GLU A 175 8.11 4.71 1.99
C GLU A 175 6.78 4.77 1.22
N ASN A 176 6.35 3.62 0.70
CA ASN A 176 5.02 3.49 0.14
C ASN A 176 4.00 3.25 1.27
N GLY A 177 2.99 4.11 1.32
CA GLY A 177 1.90 4.04 2.29
C GLY A 177 0.88 2.95 2.02
N LYS A 178 0.89 2.36 0.83
CA LYS A 178 -0.05 1.33 0.41
C LYS A 178 0.58 -0.05 0.33
N SER A 179 -0.18 -1.05 0.76
CA SER A 179 0.13 -2.46 0.49
C SER A 179 -0.44 -2.84 -0.87
N ASN A 180 0.42 -3.30 -1.78
CA ASN A 180 0.00 -3.86 -3.07
C ASN A 180 0.71 -5.20 -3.27
N ALA A 181 -0.07 -6.29 -3.42
CA ALA A 181 0.49 -7.62 -3.60
C ALA A 181 1.06 -7.86 -5.01
N LYS A 182 0.67 -7.03 -5.99
CA LYS A 182 1.10 -7.14 -7.39
C LYS A 182 2.32 -6.29 -7.72
N ILE A 183 2.53 -5.17 -7.00
CA ILE A 183 3.57 -4.19 -7.29
C ILE A 183 4.41 -3.93 -6.04
N TYR A 184 5.73 -4.12 -6.16
CA TYR A 184 6.70 -3.75 -5.15
C TYR A 184 7.35 -2.41 -5.49
N TYR A 185 7.67 -1.61 -4.47
CA TYR A 185 8.31 -0.31 -4.65
C TYR A 185 9.64 -0.25 -3.89
N LEU A 186 10.68 0.20 -4.58
CA LEU A 186 12.00 0.47 -4.03
C LEU A 186 12.31 1.97 -4.16
N PHE A 187 12.75 2.59 -3.06
CA PHE A 187 13.08 4.01 -3.00
C PHE A 187 14.60 4.18 -2.91
N ASN A 188 15.18 5.06 -3.73
CA ASN A 188 16.62 5.32 -3.73
C ASN A 188 16.92 6.83 -3.90
N PRO A 189 17.51 7.49 -2.87
CA PRO A 189 17.67 7.03 -1.49
C PRO A 189 16.33 6.93 -0.73
N SER A 190 16.29 6.22 0.40
CA SER A 190 15.07 6.06 1.23
C SER A 190 15.17 6.64 2.64
N TYR A 191 16.34 7.11 3.05
CA TYR A 191 16.67 7.63 4.38
C TYR A 191 17.71 8.76 4.29
N ASN A 192 17.97 9.46 5.39
CA ASN A 192 18.84 10.65 5.47
C ASN A 192 18.44 11.78 4.50
N LEU A 193 17.13 11.90 4.24
CA LEU A 193 16.59 12.81 3.25
C LEU A 193 16.41 14.24 3.80
N LYS A 194 16.48 15.20 2.90
CA LYS A 194 16.21 16.63 3.11
C LYS A 194 15.05 17.11 2.27
N ASN A 195 14.41 18.20 2.69
CA ASN A 195 13.44 18.88 1.84
C ASN A 195 14.15 19.38 0.56
N GLY A 196 13.60 19.05 -0.60
CA GLY A 196 14.18 19.34 -1.91
C GLY A 196 15.01 18.19 -2.51
N ASP A 197 15.31 17.13 -1.75
CA ASP A 197 16.01 15.96 -2.31
C ASP A 197 15.17 15.26 -3.38
N LYS A 198 15.86 14.66 -4.34
CA LYS A 198 15.25 13.84 -5.39
C LYS A 198 15.40 12.37 -5.04
N VAL A 199 14.28 11.65 -5.01
CA VAL A 199 14.22 10.20 -4.80
C VAL A 199 13.71 9.54 -6.07
N THR A 200 14.42 8.51 -6.54
CA THR A 200 13.91 7.63 -7.58
C THR A 200 13.11 6.51 -6.94
N VAL A 201 11.87 6.35 -7.35
CA VAL A 201 11.00 5.23 -6.99
C VAL A 201 10.96 4.26 -8.16
N GLU A 202 11.38 3.02 -7.94
CA GLU A 202 11.26 1.93 -8.89
C GLU A 202 10.09 1.03 -8.49
N ALA A 203 9.16 0.82 -9.41
CA ALA A 203 8.03 -0.09 -9.26
C ALA A 203 8.31 -1.39 -10.04
N THR A 204 8.05 -2.55 -9.42
CA THR A 204 8.23 -3.88 -10.03
C THR A 204 6.94 -4.67 -9.98
N MET A 205 6.44 -5.12 -11.14
CA MET A 205 5.25 -5.97 -11.30
C MET A 205 5.60 -7.45 -11.11
N TYR A 206 4.82 -8.14 -10.28
CA TYR A 206 4.91 -9.59 -10.07
C TYR A 206 3.69 -10.36 -10.62
N ASP A 207 2.68 -9.67 -11.15
CA ASP A 207 1.55 -10.29 -11.84
C ASP A 207 1.87 -10.50 -13.33
N ASN A 208 1.87 -11.75 -13.78
CA ASN A 208 2.19 -12.11 -15.17
C ASN A 208 1.08 -11.74 -16.16
N GLU A 209 -0.12 -11.41 -15.66
CA GLU A 209 -1.29 -11.04 -16.49
C GLU A 209 -1.39 -9.53 -16.74
N ALA A 210 -0.49 -8.73 -16.15
CA ALA A 210 -0.43 -7.28 -16.30
C ALA A 210 0.96 -6.78 -16.71
N VAL A 211 1.02 -5.54 -17.17
CA VAL A 211 2.24 -4.78 -17.42
C VAL A 211 2.11 -3.38 -16.83
N LEU A 212 3.24 -2.77 -16.51
CA LEU A 212 3.29 -1.39 -16.07
C LEU A 212 3.20 -0.44 -17.26
N LYS A 213 2.40 0.60 -17.08
CA LYS A 213 2.44 1.79 -17.92
C LYS A 213 3.80 2.45 -17.80
N ASP A 214 4.28 3.00 -18.92
CA ASP A 214 5.58 3.69 -19.03
C ASP A 214 6.77 2.81 -18.59
N SER A 215 6.64 1.50 -18.78
CA SER A 215 7.67 0.53 -18.42
C SER A 215 8.96 0.74 -19.24
N GLU A 216 10.10 0.60 -18.57
CA GLU A 216 11.44 0.79 -19.16
C GLU A 216 12.05 -0.51 -19.69
N ASP A 217 11.52 -1.68 -19.30
CA ASP A 217 12.01 -2.98 -19.74
C ASP A 217 11.11 -3.61 -20.80
N LYS A 218 11.72 -4.51 -21.57
CA LYS A 218 11.05 -5.23 -22.66
C LYS A 218 9.88 -6.11 -22.21
N ASP A 219 9.86 -6.52 -20.93
CA ASP A 219 8.86 -7.45 -20.40
C ASP A 219 7.68 -6.69 -19.74
N GLY A 220 7.76 -5.35 -19.66
CA GLY A 220 6.70 -4.51 -19.12
C GLY A 220 6.61 -4.54 -17.59
N THR A 221 7.68 -4.89 -16.89
CA THR A 221 7.65 -5.26 -15.46
C THR A 221 8.20 -4.19 -14.52
N THR A 222 8.91 -3.21 -15.04
CA THR A 222 9.59 -2.16 -14.27
C THR A 222 9.28 -0.77 -14.80
N ALA A 223 9.01 0.17 -13.91
CA ALA A 223 8.79 1.58 -14.22
C ALA A 223 9.40 2.45 -13.12
N LYS A 224 9.84 3.67 -13.48
CA LYS A 224 10.51 4.58 -12.54
C LYS A 224 9.87 5.96 -12.53
N LYS A 225 9.93 6.61 -11.37
CA LYS A 225 9.50 8.00 -11.19
C LYS A 225 10.42 8.71 -10.22
N GLU A 226 10.86 9.91 -10.60
CA GLU A 226 11.56 10.81 -9.69
C GLU A 226 10.54 11.64 -8.91
N ILE A 227 10.76 11.78 -7.61
CA ILE A 227 9.92 12.56 -6.68
C ILE A 227 10.82 13.51 -5.91
N THR A 228 10.41 14.77 -5.80
CA THR A 228 11.03 15.75 -4.90
C THR A 228 10.42 15.65 -3.51
N ILE A 229 11.25 15.50 -2.49
CA ILE A 229 10.82 15.36 -1.10
C ILE A 229 10.44 16.71 -0.50
N SER A 230 9.30 16.73 0.18
CA SER A 230 8.79 17.85 0.97
C SER A 230 8.03 17.28 2.17
N GLY A 231 7.74 18.09 3.19
CA GLY A 231 7.01 17.64 4.37
C GLY A 231 7.88 17.06 5.48
N LEU A 232 9.20 17.16 5.38
CA LEU A 232 10.09 16.83 6.49
C LEU A 232 10.10 17.97 7.51
N GLY A 233 9.92 17.62 8.78
CA GLY A 233 9.86 18.61 9.85
C GLY A 233 11.22 19.28 10.10
N THR A 234 11.20 20.49 10.64
CA THR A 234 12.44 21.24 10.96
C THR A 234 12.53 21.52 12.46
N VAL A 235 13.76 21.69 12.97
CA VAL A 235 13.96 22.18 14.35
C VAL A 235 14.01 23.70 14.31
N PRO A 236 13.01 24.42 14.82
CA PRO A 236 12.96 25.86 14.68
C PRO A 236 13.90 26.54 15.68
N LYS A 237 14.49 27.70 15.35
CA LYS A 237 15.30 28.47 16.32
C LYS A 237 14.43 29.17 17.38
N THR A 238 13.16 29.41 17.07
CA THR A 238 12.14 30.06 17.90
C THR A 238 10.77 29.46 17.63
N LEU A 239 9.84 29.50 18.58
CA LEU A 239 8.44 29.08 18.37
C LEU A 239 7.51 30.27 18.06
N ASP A 240 8.04 31.40 17.63
CA ASP A 240 7.24 32.57 17.26
C ASP A 240 6.30 32.22 16.08
N GLY A 241 5.00 32.30 16.35
CA GLY A 241 3.96 31.96 15.37
C GLY A 241 3.72 30.46 15.16
N VAL A 242 4.41 29.58 15.89
CA VAL A 242 4.20 28.12 15.84
C VAL A 242 3.03 27.74 16.74
N ASP A 243 2.13 26.89 16.26
CA ASP A 243 1.05 26.34 17.08
C ASP A 243 1.57 25.21 17.98
N THR A 244 1.40 25.38 19.29
CA THR A 244 1.85 24.44 20.32
C THR A 244 0.72 23.63 20.95
N SER A 245 -0.53 23.76 20.48
CA SER A 245 -1.72 23.22 21.16
C SER A 245 -1.62 21.74 21.49
N ASP A 246 -1.14 20.93 20.54
CA ASP A 246 -1.10 19.48 20.66
C ASP A 246 -0.10 19.04 21.74
N ILE A 247 1.07 19.69 21.77
CA ILE A 247 2.08 19.43 22.79
C ILE A 247 1.66 20.02 24.14
N ASP A 248 1.01 21.18 24.16
CA ASP A 248 0.46 21.79 25.36
C ASP A 248 -0.54 20.84 26.05
N GLU A 249 -1.43 20.22 25.28
CA GLU A 249 -2.40 19.25 25.80
C GLU A 249 -1.72 18.00 26.38
N ILE A 250 -0.73 17.45 25.68
CA ILE A 250 0.07 16.31 26.18
C ILE A 250 0.73 16.68 27.51
N LEU A 251 1.37 17.84 27.58
CA LEU A 251 2.05 18.32 28.79
C LEU A 251 1.04 18.62 29.92
N PHE A 252 -0.12 19.19 29.61
CA PHE A 252 -1.17 19.44 30.58
C PHE A 252 -1.69 18.15 31.21
N ASN A 253 -1.99 17.16 30.38
CA ASN A 253 -2.46 15.86 30.85
C ASN A 253 -1.41 15.17 31.73
N LYS A 254 -0.12 15.32 31.39
CA LYS A 254 0.97 14.79 32.21
C LYS A 254 1.07 15.51 33.56
N VAL A 255 1.00 16.84 33.59
CA VAL A 255 0.96 17.63 34.85
C VAL A 255 -0.22 17.17 35.70
N LYS A 256 -1.41 17.10 35.10
CA LYS A 256 -2.62 16.70 35.81
C LYS A 256 -2.47 15.30 36.40
N ASN A 257 -2.02 14.31 35.64
CA ASN A 257 -1.94 12.93 36.12
C ASN A 257 -0.86 12.69 37.19
N ASP A 258 0.27 13.41 37.12
CA ASP A 258 1.41 13.16 38.01
C ASP A 258 1.42 14.05 39.26
N THR A 259 0.75 15.19 39.22
CA THR A 259 0.83 16.21 40.27
C THR A 259 -0.53 16.69 40.76
N ASP A 260 -1.63 15.99 40.40
CA ASP A 260 -2.96 16.42 40.87
C ASP A 260 -3.02 16.42 42.39
N VAL A 261 -3.81 17.37 42.86
CA VAL A 261 -4.19 17.51 44.26
C VAL A 261 -5.71 17.50 44.29
N GLU A 262 -6.28 16.76 45.23
CA GLU A 262 -7.74 16.66 45.40
C GLU A 262 -8.23 17.44 46.62
N VAL A 263 -9.50 17.83 46.59
CA VAL A 263 -10.14 18.41 47.76
C VAL A 263 -10.23 17.33 48.83
N GLY A 264 -9.72 17.63 50.02
CA GLY A 264 -9.63 16.67 51.12
C GLY A 264 -8.23 16.10 51.33
N ASP A 265 -7.30 16.29 50.39
CA ASP A 265 -5.91 15.88 50.58
C ASP A 265 -5.26 16.55 51.78
N THR A 266 -4.33 15.85 52.41
CA THR A 266 -3.50 16.39 53.49
C THR A 266 -2.05 16.37 53.05
N LEU A 267 -1.54 17.56 52.75
CA LEU A 267 -0.20 17.76 52.21
C LEU A 267 0.64 18.57 53.20
N LYS A 268 1.96 18.42 53.14
CA LYS A 268 2.87 19.36 53.79
C LYS A 268 3.23 20.49 52.82
N GLY A 269 3.52 21.68 53.35
CA GLY A 269 3.85 22.84 52.50
C GLY A 269 5.03 22.59 51.56
N TYR A 270 6.02 21.78 51.98
CA TYR A 270 7.15 21.41 51.14
C TYR A 270 6.80 20.43 50.00
N ASP A 271 5.74 19.61 50.13
CA ASP A 271 5.29 18.71 49.05
C ASP A 271 4.84 19.51 47.82
N LEU A 272 4.34 20.72 48.07
CA LEU A 272 3.96 21.72 47.06
C LEU A 272 5.07 22.75 46.79
N ASN A 273 6.22 22.59 47.44
CA ASN A 273 7.38 23.46 47.32
C ASN A 273 7.02 24.95 47.52
N ILE A 274 6.09 25.22 48.44
CA ILE A 274 5.61 26.57 48.77
C ILE A 274 6.77 27.36 49.37
N SER A 275 7.12 28.48 48.74
CA SER A 275 8.26 29.33 49.13
C SER A 275 8.03 30.13 50.42
N ASP A 276 6.82 30.10 50.98
CA ASP A 276 6.53 30.67 52.29
C ASP A 276 7.10 29.74 53.37
N ASN A 277 8.29 30.09 53.87
CA ASN A 277 9.00 29.36 54.92
C ASN A 277 8.11 29.10 56.15
N ASP A 278 7.11 29.94 56.41
CA ASP A 278 6.22 29.78 57.56
C ASP A 278 5.26 28.59 57.41
N TYR A 279 5.00 28.11 56.18
CA TYR A 279 4.08 27.00 55.91
C TYR A 279 4.79 25.71 55.44
N MET A 280 6.09 25.75 55.16
CA MET A 280 6.86 24.64 54.60
C MET A 280 6.67 23.31 55.35
N PHE A 281 6.63 23.34 56.68
CA PHE A 281 6.43 22.15 57.52
C PHE A 281 5.01 22.00 58.10
N ALA A 282 4.10 22.93 57.77
CA ALA A 282 2.71 22.84 58.20
C ALA A 282 2.00 21.71 57.48
N LYS A 283 1.08 21.01 58.17
CA LYS A 283 0.14 20.09 57.53
C LYS A 283 -1.10 20.87 57.11
N LEU A 284 -1.46 20.74 55.84
CA LEU A 284 -2.47 21.53 55.16
C LEU A 284 -3.55 20.59 54.61
N LYS A 285 -4.79 20.75 55.08
CA LYS A 285 -5.96 20.04 54.55
C LYS A 285 -6.54 20.87 53.41
N VAL A 286 -6.50 20.37 52.18
CA VAL A 286 -7.03 21.08 51.01
C VAL A 286 -8.55 21.18 51.11
N THR A 287 -9.09 22.39 51.00
CA THR A 287 -10.53 22.66 51.14
C THR A 287 -11.16 23.19 49.86
N LYS A 288 -10.37 23.82 48.98
CA LYS A 288 -10.83 24.31 47.69
C LYS A 288 -9.68 24.40 46.70
N LEU A 289 -9.97 24.06 45.44
CA LEU A 289 -9.04 24.17 44.32
C LEU A 289 -9.59 25.16 43.29
N GLY A 290 -8.71 25.93 42.68
CA GLY A 290 -9.00 26.69 41.46
C GLY A 290 -8.71 25.86 40.21
N ASP A 291 -9.04 26.43 39.06
CA ASP A 291 -8.70 25.85 37.76
C ASP A 291 -7.20 25.97 37.48
N TYR A 292 -6.71 25.05 36.65
CA TYR A 292 -5.39 25.16 36.05
C TYR A 292 -5.38 26.29 35.03
N LYS A 293 -4.32 27.10 35.05
CA LYS A 293 -4.13 28.21 34.10
C LYS A 293 -2.74 28.12 33.50
N LYS A 294 -2.64 28.06 32.17
CA LYS A 294 -1.35 28.20 31.47
C LYS A 294 -0.77 29.57 31.80
N VAL A 295 0.44 29.58 32.35
CA VAL A 295 1.18 30.79 32.73
C VAL A 295 2.12 31.19 31.61
N ASN A 296 2.89 30.23 31.08
CA ASN A 296 3.87 30.49 30.04
C ASN A 296 4.32 29.20 29.34
N GLY A 297 4.75 29.30 28.08
CA GLY A 297 5.60 28.32 27.43
C GLY A 297 7.08 28.70 27.57
N ILE A 298 7.97 27.69 27.60
CA ILE A 298 9.41 27.85 27.68
C ILE A 298 10.02 27.00 26.58
N TYR A 299 10.66 27.64 25.61
CA TYR A 299 11.35 26.99 24.51
C TYR A 299 12.85 27.10 24.69
N GLY A 300 13.55 25.97 24.68
CA GLY A 300 15.01 25.90 24.65
C GLY A 300 15.48 25.43 23.28
N TYR A 301 16.43 26.15 22.69
CA TYR A 301 17.11 25.74 21.46
C TYR A 301 18.62 25.65 21.70
N LYS A 302 19.25 24.61 21.16
CA LYS A 302 20.72 24.52 21.09
C LYS A 302 21.16 24.04 19.72
N GLU A 303 22.35 24.46 19.34
CA GLU A 303 23.05 24.02 18.14
C GLU A 303 24.44 23.55 18.59
N TYR A 304 24.78 22.28 18.36
CA TYR A 304 26.04 21.69 18.79
C TYR A 304 26.57 20.75 17.71
N ASN A 305 27.83 20.95 17.27
CA ASN A 305 28.48 20.16 16.23
C ASN A 305 27.66 20.01 14.92
N GLY A 306 26.84 21.01 14.58
CA GLY A 306 25.99 20.98 13.38
C GLY A 306 24.64 20.27 13.56
N GLU A 307 24.35 19.76 14.75
CA GLU A 307 23.04 19.21 15.11
C GLU A 307 22.23 20.25 15.89
N SER A 308 20.95 20.40 15.52
CA SER A 308 20.00 21.24 16.24
C SER A 308 19.16 20.38 17.17
N ASP A 309 18.98 20.85 18.41
CA ASP A 309 18.13 20.20 19.40
C ASP A 309 17.25 21.24 20.10
N CYS A 310 16.07 20.80 20.51
CA CYS A 310 15.11 21.68 21.15
C CYS A 310 14.36 21.02 22.29
N ARG A 311 13.84 21.88 23.18
CA ARG A 311 13.01 21.50 24.31
C ARG A 311 11.83 22.46 24.38
N TYR A 312 10.67 21.93 24.70
CA TYR A 312 9.50 22.74 24.95
C TYR A 312 8.85 22.31 26.24
N GLY A 313 8.47 23.28 27.06
CA GLY A 313 7.75 23.04 28.29
C GLY A 313 6.75 24.13 28.59
N VAL A 314 5.78 23.79 29.43
CA VAL A 314 4.69 24.67 29.81
C VAL A 314 4.62 24.74 31.32
N VAL A 315 4.41 25.95 31.82
CA VAL A 315 4.13 26.20 33.23
C VAL A 315 2.66 26.51 33.38
N TYR A 316 2.00 25.78 34.26
CA TYR A 316 0.65 26.01 34.74
C TYR A 316 0.68 26.58 36.15
N SER A 317 -0.38 27.28 36.53
CA SER A 317 -0.64 27.69 37.90
C SER A 317 -1.99 27.17 38.35
N ARG A 318 -2.12 26.92 39.65
CA ARG A 318 -3.38 26.56 40.29
C ARG A 318 -3.45 27.20 41.67
N GLN A 319 -4.63 27.68 42.05
CA GLN A 319 -4.88 28.13 43.42
C GLN A 319 -5.26 26.93 44.29
N ILE A 320 -4.58 26.76 45.41
CA ILE A 320 -4.88 25.74 46.42
C ILE A 320 -5.23 26.47 47.72
N THR A 321 -6.46 26.33 48.16
CA THR A 321 -6.90 26.83 49.46
C THR A 321 -6.91 25.69 50.44
N ALA A 322 -6.19 25.85 51.55
CA ALA A 322 -6.03 24.81 52.55
C ALA A 322 -6.17 25.35 53.96
N LYS A 323 -6.75 24.52 54.83
CA LYS A 323 -6.86 24.75 56.27
C LYS A 323 -5.64 24.14 56.97
N VAL A 324 -5.01 24.93 57.84
CA VAL A 324 -3.88 24.46 58.65
C VAL A 324 -4.40 23.53 59.74
N ILE A 325 -3.97 22.27 59.70
CA ILE A 325 -4.30 21.28 60.75
C ILE A 325 -3.16 21.09 61.75
N ASP A 326 -1.92 21.37 61.33
CA ASP A 326 -0.70 21.37 62.14
C ASP A 326 0.21 22.51 61.67
N THR A 327 0.74 23.30 62.59
CA THR A 327 1.57 24.47 62.28
C THR A 327 3.02 24.13 61.97
N GLY A 328 3.42 22.87 62.16
CA GLY A 328 4.82 22.46 62.11
C GLY A 328 5.65 23.28 63.10
N TYR A 329 6.78 23.81 62.63
CA TYR A 329 7.69 24.62 63.45
C TYR A 329 7.38 26.12 63.47
N SER A 330 6.37 26.59 62.72
CA SER A 330 6.10 28.02 62.60
C SER A 330 5.30 28.56 63.77
N LYS A 331 5.78 29.66 64.35
CA LYS A 331 5.08 30.43 65.38
C LYS A 331 4.11 31.46 64.81
N LYS A 332 4.18 31.73 63.50
CA LYS A 332 3.35 32.74 62.81
C LYS A 332 2.07 32.16 62.23
N VAL A 333 2.06 30.87 61.94
CA VAL A 333 0.89 30.17 61.41
C VAL A 333 -0.03 29.74 62.56
N LYS A 334 -1.34 29.97 62.40
CA LYS A 334 -2.35 29.57 63.38
C LYS A 334 -3.06 28.29 62.95
N LYS A 335 -3.12 27.29 63.82
CA LYS A 335 -3.95 26.09 63.60
C LYS A 335 -5.40 26.49 63.38
N GLY A 336 -6.06 25.88 62.41
CA GLY A 336 -7.43 26.18 62.00
C GLY A 336 -7.58 27.34 61.03
N SER A 337 -6.54 28.16 60.82
CA SER A 337 -6.56 29.22 59.79
C SER A 337 -6.59 28.62 58.38
N THR A 338 -7.13 29.40 57.44
CA THR A 338 -7.18 29.03 56.01
C THR A 338 -6.31 29.99 55.22
N LYS A 339 -5.55 29.45 54.27
CA LYS A 339 -4.68 30.22 53.37
C LYS A 339 -4.84 29.70 51.94
N THR A 340 -4.82 30.61 50.99
CA THR A 340 -4.76 30.30 49.56
C THR A 340 -3.33 30.49 49.08
N PHE A 341 -2.82 29.47 48.39
CA PHE A 341 -1.49 29.42 47.78
C PHE A 341 -1.65 29.34 46.27
N THR A 342 -0.77 30.04 45.54
CA THR A 342 -0.59 29.80 44.11
C THR A 342 0.54 28.80 43.96
N VAL A 343 0.23 27.62 43.44
CA VAL A 343 1.25 26.61 43.11
C VAL A 343 1.48 26.66 41.61
N TYR A 344 2.75 26.60 41.22
CA TYR A 344 3.18 26.51 39.84
C TYR A 344 3.62 25.09 39.55
N LEU A 345 3.22 24.58 38.40
CA LEU A 345 3.45 23.21 37.95
C LEU A 345 4.02 23.28 36.54
N GLY A 346 5.18 22.69 36.33
CA GLY A 346 5.85 22.66 35.03
C GLY A 346 5.87 21.25 34.49
N ALA A 347 5.66 21.12 33.18
CA ALA A 347 6.09 19.95 32.44
C ALA A 347 6.89 20.37 31.23
N TYR A 348 7.93 19.61 30.91
CA TYR A 348 8.71 19.84 29.71
C TYR A 348 9.06 18.53 29.04
N VAL A 349 9.23 18.62 27.73
CA VAL A 349 9.81 17.58 26.89
C VAL A 349 11.31 17.78 26.81
N SER A 350 12.08 16.70 26.94
CA SER A 350 13.52 16.68 26.74
C SER A 350 13.91 15.59 25.75
N GLY A 351 14.68 15.95 24.71
CA GLY A 351 15.18 15.04 23.68
C GLY A 351 14.80 15.49 22.26
N GLY A 352 15.69 15.27 21.29
CA GLY A 352 15.67 15.82 19.93
C GLY A 352 14.58 15.30 18.98
N TYR A 353 13.33 15.28 19.42
CA TYR A 353 12.22 14.69 18.66
C TYR A 353 11.00 15.60 18.56
N LEU A 354 11.18 16.89 18.84
CA LEU A 354 10.19 17.91 18.50
C LEU A 354 10.59 18.52 17.15
N MET A 355 9.60 18.74 16.30
CA MET A 355 9.77 19.34 14.99
C MET A 355 8.61 20.29 14.70
N VAL A 356 8.85 21.27 13.83
CA VAL A 356 7.79 22.05 13.21
C VAL A 356 7.47 21.43 11.87
N THR A 357 6.21 21.03 11.71
CA THR A 357 5.64 20.50 10.47
C THR A 357 5.33 21.63 9.49
N ASP A 358 5.10 21.29 8.23
CA ASP A 358 4.77 22.25 7.17
C ASP A 358 3.49 23.06 7.43
N ASP A 359 2.56 22.54 8.24
CA ASP A 359 1.37 23.28 8.72
C ASP A 359 1.67 24.17 9.94
N ASN A 360 2.95 24.39 10.24
CA ASN A 360 3.47 25.29 11.27
C ASN A 360 3.03 24.90 12.70
N LYS A 361 2.96 23.61 12.96
CA LYS A 361 2.66 23.05 14.28
C LYS A 361 3.88 22.39 14.90
N LEU A 362 4.01 22.55 16.21
CA LEU A 362 4.98 21.77 16.98
C LEU A 362 4.45 20.34 17.13
N ALA A 363 5.19 19.38 16.60
CA ALA A 363 4.82 17.97 16.58
C ALA A 363 5.95 17.08 17.12
N LYS A 364 5.61 15.84 17.44
CA LYS A 364 6.56 14.78 17.77
C LYS A 364 7.02 14.05 16.51
N VAL A 365 8.26 13.58 16.49
CA VAL A 365 8.73 12.63 15.46
C VAL A 365 8.03 11.28 15.67
N THR A 366 7.48 10.71 14.60
CA THR A 366 6.56 9.56 14.62
C THR A 366 7.16 8.23 15.11
N SER A 367 8.49 8.11 15.18
CA SER A 367 9.21 6.86 15.45
C SER A 367 9.92 6.79 16.81
N TYR A 368 9.78 7.79 17.69
CA TYR A 368 10.56 7.86 18.93
C TYR A 368 9.75 8.21 20.18
N SER A 369 10.28 7.81 21.34
CA SER A 369 9.69 8.04 22.66
C SER A 369 9.96 9.46 23.14
N MET A 370 8.91 10.14 23.62
CA MET A 370 9.00 11.45 24.26
C MET A 370 9.20 11.28 25.77
N TYR A 371 10.20 11.95 26.34
CA TYR A 371 10.40 11.99 27.79
C TYR A 371 9.80 13.27 28.35
N VAL A 372 8.79 13.12 29.20
CA VAL A 372 8.15 14.24 29.90
C VAL A 372 8.51 14.17 31.38
N SER A 373 9.04 15.27 31.91
CA SER A 373 9.32 15.45 33.34
C SER A 373 8.40 16.51 33.93
N THR A 374 7.97 16.31 35.17
CA THR A 374 7.10 17.23 35.92
C THR A 374 7.83 17.82 37.13
N THR A 375 7.50 19.06 37.48
CA THR A 375 8.05 19.73 38.66
C THR A 375 7.05 20.72 39.25
N SER A 376 7.12 20.97 40.55
CA SER A 376 6.27 21.93 41.26
C SER A 376 7.10 22.99 42.00
N GLY A 377 6.50 24.16 42.21
CA GLY A 377 7.15 25.28 42.89
C GLY A 377 6.15 26.30 43.41
N GLY A 378 6.53 26.99 44.50
CA GLY A 378 5.74 28.09 45.06
C GLY A 378 5.82 29.37 44.22
N THR A 379 6.75 29.45 43.26
CA THR A 379 6.88 30.57 42.33
C THR A 379 7.14 30.11 40.91
N TYR A 380 6.66 30.90 39.92
CA TYR A 380 6.97 30.69 38.51
C TYR A 380 8.48 30.60 38.26
N LYS A 381 9.27 31.48 38.89
CA LYS A 381 10.73 31.53 38.73
C LYS A 381 11.43 30.23 39.15
N GLN A 382 10.91 29.55 40.18
CA GLN A 382 11.46 28.29 40.65
C GLN A 382 11.20 27.16 39.66
N VAL A 383 9.96 27.02 39.18
CA VAL A 383 9.58 26.01 38.17
C VAL A 383 10.35 26.26 36.87
N LYS A 384 10.41 27.51 36.41
CA LYS A 384 11.21 27.91 35.24
C LYS A 384 12.67 27.48 35.40
N LYS A 385 13.30 27.78 36.55
CA LYS A 385 14.70 27.41 36.82
C LYS A 385 14.93 25.90 36.72
N ASN A 386 14.00 25.09 37.23
CA ASN A 386 14.10 23.62 37.15
C ASN A 386 14.02 23.12 35.69
N MET A 387 13.25 23.80 34.84
CA MET A 387 13.13 23.47 33.41
C MET A 387 14.29 24.02 32.56
N THR A 388 14.99 25.05 33.03
CA THR A 388 16.08 25.74 32.31
C THR A 388 17.46 25.51 32.92
N TYR A 389 17.72 24.34 33.51
CA TYR A 389 18.99 24.07 34.19
C TYR A 389 20.17 23.83 33.24
N ASP A 390 19.89 23.48 31.97
CA ASP A 390 20.90 23.11 31.00
C ASP A 390 21.47 24.35 30.30
N SER A 391 22.70 24.73 30.66
CA SER A 391 23.35 25.94 30.15
C SER A 391 23.67 25.92 28.66
N GLU A 392 23.58 24.76 28.00
CA GLU A 392 23.79 24.65 26.55
C GLU A 392 22.62 25.21 25.73
N TYR A 393 21.42 25.30 26.32
CA TYR A 393 20.24 25.80 25.62
C TYR A 393 20.07 27.30 25.82
N LYS A 394 19.73 27.97 24.72
CA LYS A 394 19.17 29.32 24.76
C LYS A 394 17.67 29.22 24.97
N TYR A 395 17.19 29.73 26.11
CA TYR A 395 15.78 29.70 26.45
C TYR A 395 15.04 30.99 26.11
N THR A 396 13.83 30.84 25.59
CA THR A 396 12.88 31.91 25.24
C THR A 396 11.50 31.59 25.82
N GLU A 397 10.70 32.63 26.07
CA GLU A 397 9.32 32.47 26.52
C GLU A 397 8.40 32.43 25.30
N VAL A 398 7.41 31.54 25.34
CA VAL A 398 6.39 31.36 24.29
C VAL A 398 5.06 31.74 24.91
N LYS A 399 4.48 32.84 24.45
CA LYS A 399 3.25 33.40 25.03
C LYS A 399 1.99 32.75 24.46
#